data_AF-A0A396GHE2-F1
#
_entry.id   AF-A0A396GHE2-F1
#
_cell.length_a   1.000
_cell.length_b   1.000
_cell.length_c   1.000
_cell.angle_alpha   90.00
_cell.angle_beta   90.00
_cell.angle_gamma   90.00
#
_symmetry.space_group_name_H-M   'P 1'
#
loop_
_entity.id
_entity.type
_entity.pdbx_description
1 polymer ?
#
loop_
_entity_poly.entity_id
_entity_poly.type
_entity_poly.pdbx_seq_one_letter_code
_entity_poly.pdbx_strand_id
1 'polypeptide(L)' 'MTEIWNKEVLLKTSLFAWCLLRDRLPTTDNLIKRRILHLNVHLCMGGWGMIEDAKHLFLSCDFFLQTLV' A
#
# COMPACT_ATOMS: atom_id res chain seq x y z
N MET A 1 -16.41 9.08 7.87
CA MET A 1 -15.92 7.68 7.97
C MET A 1 -17.03 6.63 7.85
N THR A 2 -18.30 7.00 7.80
CA THR A 2 -19.45 6.08 7.71
C THR A 2 -19.76 5.60 6.29
N GLU A 3 -19.32 6.32 5.25
CA GLU A 3 -19.63 5.98 3.86
C GLU A 3 -18.86 4.77 3.33
N ILE A 4 -17.65 4.50 3.84
CA ILE A 4 -16.79 3.38 3.38
C ILE A 4 -17.43 2.01 3.69
N TRP A 5 -18.26 1.95 4.72
CA TRP A 5 -18.89 0.72 5.22
C TRP A 5 -20.31 0.53 4.71
N ASN A 6 -20.76 1.38 3.78
CA ASN A 6 -22.08 1.27 3.19
C ASN A 6 -22.09 0.15 2.13
N LYS A 7 -23.17 -0.64 2.05
CA LYS A 7 -23.27 -1.80 1.13
C LYS A 7 -23.15 -1.44 -0.36
N GLU A 8 -23.35 -0.17 -0.71
CA GLU A 8 -23.21 0.34 -2.08
C GLU A 8 -21.76 0.55 -2.51
N VAL A 9 -20.83 0.64 -1.55
CA VAL A 9 -19.41 0.67 -1.84
C VAL A 9 -19.01 -0.74 -2.27
N LEU A 10 -18.50 -0.86 -3.51
CA LEU A 10 -17.93 -2.10 -4.04
C LEU A 10 -17.12 -2.78 -2.93
N LEU A 11 -17.43 -4.04 -2.60
CA LEU A 11 -16.78 -4.77 -1.49
C LEU A 11 -15.25 -4.66 -1.51
N LYS A 12 -14.70 -4.49 -2.72
CA LYS A 12 -13.29 -4.27 -3.03
C LYS A 12 -12.71 -2.99 -2.42
N THR A 13 -13.43 -1.86 -2.43
CA THR A 13 -12.97 -0.59 -1.85
C THR A 13 -13.03 -0.60 -0.33
N SER A 14 -14.06 -1.19 0.27
CA SER A 14 -14.12 -1.38 1.74
C SER A 14 -13.02 -2.35 2.22
N LEU A 15 -12.80 -3.45 1.49
CA LEU A 15 -11.72 -4.39 1.80
C LEU A 15 -10.35 -3.73 1.64
N PHE A 16 -10.16 -2.93 0.60
CA PHE A 16 -8.94 -2.18 0.38
C PHE A 16 -8.68 -1.19 1.53
N ALA A 17 -9.67 -0.37 1.90
CA ALA A 17 -9.55 0.56 3.01
C ALA A 17 -9.24 -0.15 4.34
N TRP A 18 -9.90 -1.28 4.60
CA TRP A 18 -9.61 -2.10 5.78
C TRP A 18 -8.19 -2.67 5.79
N CYS A 19 -7.72 -3.18 4.65
CA CYS A 19 -6.35 -3.67 4.52
C CYS A 19 -5.32 -2.53 4.67
N LEU A 20 -5.61 -1.35 4.12
CA LEU A 20 -4.76 -0.17 4.27
C LEU A 20 -4.67 0.29 5.73
N LEU A 21 -5.81 0.45 6.40
CA LEU A 21 -5.87 0.89 7.80
C LEU A 21 -5.16 -0.06 8.76
N ARG A 22 -5.08 -1.35 8.42
CA ARG A 22 -4.42 -2.35 9.26
C ARG A 22 -3.01 -2.72 8.81
N ASP A 23 -2.44 -1.98 7.85
CA ASP A 23 -1.13 -2.29 7.28
C ASP A 23 -1.02 -3.75 6.81
N ARG A 24 -2.08 -4.23 6.14
CA ARG A 24 -2.20 -5.61 5.65
C ARG A 24 -2.09 -5.71 4.13
N LEU A 25 -1.79 -4.61 3.45
CA LEU A 25 -1.52 -4.61 2.03
C LEU A 25 -0.21 -5.35 1.72
N PRO A 26 -0.09 -5.98 0.53
CA PRO A 26 1.11 -6.70 0.12
C PRO A 26 2.21 -5.73 -0.33
N THR A 27 2.60 -4.80 0.54
CA THR A 27 3.77 -3.93 0.32
C THR A 27 5.05 -4.71 0.60
N THR A 28 6.18 -4.30 0.01
CA THR A 28 7.48 -4.92 0.24
C THR A 28 7.82 -5.05 1.73
N ASP A 29 7.57 -4.01 2.52
CA ASP A 29 7.79 -4.03 3.97
C ASP A 29 6.97 -5.11 4.68
N ASN A 30 5.68 -5.23 4.34
CA ASN A 30 4.80 -6.25 4.92
C ASN A 30 5.17 -7.67 4.48
N LEU A 31 5.68 -7.84 3.26
CA LEU A 31 6.15 -9.14 2.77
C LEU A 31 7.47 -9.56 3.46
N ILE A 32 8.38 -8.62 3.72
CA ILE A 32 9.61 -8.87 4.49
C ILE A 32 9.27 -9.21 5.95
N LYS A 33 8.37 -8.46 6.61
CA LYS A 33 7.89 -8.77 7.97
C LYS A 33 7.30 -10.18 8.07
N ARG A 34 6.61 -10.63 7.02
CA ARG A 34 6.06 -11.99 6.90
C ARG A 34 7.08 -13.04 6.45
N ARG A 35 8.33 -12.66 6.21
CA ARG A 35 9.43 -13.51 5.71
C ARG A 35 9.13 -14.16 4.36
N ILE A 36 8.30 -13.50 3.55
CA ILE A 36 7.97 -13.91 2.18
C ILE A 36 9.05 -13.40 1.21
N LEU A 37 9.53 -12.17 1.40
CA LEU A 37 10.61 -11.57 0.62
C LEU A 37 11.89 -11.46 1.46
N HIS A 38 13.03 -11.58 0.79
CA HIS A 38 14.35 -11.33 1.38
C HIS A 38 14.62 -9.82 1.46
N LEU A 39 15.36 -9.39 2.48
CA LEU A 39 15.64 -7.97 2.78
C LEU A 39 16.25 -7.21 1.58
N ASN A 40 16.87 -7.91 0.63
CA ASN A 40 17.53 -7.29 -0.52
C ASN A 40 16.56 -6.74 -1.59
N VAL A 41 15.25 -6.93 -1.46
CA VAL A 41 14.23 -6.47 -2.43
C VAL A 41 13.58 -5.15 -1.98
N HIS A 42 14.30 -4.29 -1.24
CA HIS A 42 13.75 -3.14 -0.52
C HIS A 42 13.25 -1.95 -1.38
N LEU A 43 13.27 -2.06 -2.71
CA LEU A 43 13.07 -0.90 -3.57
C LEU A 43 11.59 -0.70 -3.88
N CYS A 44 11.06 0.48 -3.53
CA CYS A 44 9.86 1.02 -4.13
C CYS A 44 9.93 0.91 -5.67
N MET A 45 8.81 0.55 -6.32
CA MET A 45 8.72 0.41 -7.78
C MET A 45 9.23 1.64 -8.55
N GLY A 46 9.20 2.83 -7.94
CA GLY A 46 9.78 4.04 -8.53
C GLY A 46 11.31 4.01 -8.68
N GLY A 47 12.02 3.07 -8.05
CA GLY A 47 13.48 2.91 -8.16
C GLY A 47 14.32 3.80 -7.25
N TRP A 48 13.72 4.51 -6.29
CA TRP A 48 14.38 5.57 -5.50
C TRP A 48 15.12 5.08 -4.25
N GLY A 49 15.35 3.78 -4.07
CA GLY A 49 16.05 3.30 -2.87
C GLY A 49 15.21 3.30 -1.58
N MET A 50 13.96 3.75 -1.65
CA MET A 50 13.07 3.87 -0.50
C MET A 50 12.29 2.58 -0.26
N ILE A 51 12.07 2.25 1.02
CA ILE A 51 11.24 1.12 1.43
C ILE A 51 9.80 1.38 1.00
N GLU A 52 9.20 0.42 0.29
CA GLU A 52 7.78 0.45 -0.01
C GLU A 52 6.97 0.03 1.22
N ASP A 53 6.52 1.02 1.98
CA ASP A 53 5.48 0.87 2.98
C ASP A 53 4.15 1.52 2.50
N ALA A 54 3.06 1.30 3.23
CA ALA A 54 1.75 1.82 2.83
C ALA A 54 1.69 3.37 2.80
N LYS A 55 2.48 4.06 3.63
CA LYS A 55 2.49 5.52 3.65
C LYS A 55 3.24 6.06 2.45
N HIS A 56 4.42 5.51 2.19
CA HIS A 56 5.20 5.82 1.02
C HIS A 56 4.37 5.57 -0.24
N LEU A 57 3.84 4.35 -0.41
CA LEU A 57 3.11 3.96 -1.61
C LEU A 57 1.89 4.86 -1.93
N PHE A 58 1.12 5.29 -0.93
CA PHE A 58 -0.15 6.00 -1.17
C PHE A 58 -0.13 7.50 -0.87
N LEU A 59 0.82 8.00 -0.07
CA LEU A 59 0.80 9.40 0.41
C LEU A 59 2.04 10.20 0.02
N SER A 60 3.17 9.54 -0.31
CA SER A 60 4.43 10.26 -0.51
C SER A 60 5.36 9.67 -1.58
N CYS A 61 4.89 8.72 -2.39
CA CYS A 61 5.67 8.14 -3.46
C CYS A 61 5.51 9.02 -4.71
N ASP A 62 6.57 9.69 -5.10
CA ASP A 62 6.58 10.59 -6.25
C ASP A 62 6.18 9.90 -7.55
N PHE A 63 6.53 8.61 -7.71
CA PHE A 63 6.14 7.81 -8.87
C PHE A 63 4.61 7.68 -8.98
N PHE A 64 3.94 7.32 -7.88
CA PHE A 64 2.48 7.16 -7.84
C PHE A 64 1.74 8.50 -7.88
N LEU A 65 2.29 9.54 -7.26
CA LEU A 65 1.69 10.88 -7.30
C LEU A 65 1.78 11.51 -8.70
N GLN A 66 2.79 11.16 -9.50
CA GLN A 66 2.93 11.62 -10.89
C GLN A 66 2.03 10.87 -11.89
N THR A 67 1.52 9.68 -11.56
CA THR A 67 0.61 8.90 -12.45
C THR A 67 -0.88 9.16 -12.21
N LEU A 68 -1.22 9.93 -11.16
CA LEU A 68 -2.60 10.28 -10.79
C LEU A 68 -3.00 11.70 -11.22
N VAL A 69 -2.14 12.40 -11.97
CA VAL A 69 -2.41 13.67 -12.68
C VAL A 69 -2.41 13.37 -14.18
#